data_AF-A0A1V5ZBY3-F1
#
_entry.id   AF-A0A1V5ZBY3-F1
#
_cell.length_a   1.000
_cell.length_b   1.000
_cell.length_c   1.000
_cell.angle_alpha   90.00
_cell.angle_beta   90.00
_cell.angle_gamma   90.00
#
_symmetry.space_group_name_H-M   'P 1'
#
loop_
_entity.id
_entity.type
_entity.pdbx_description
1 polymer ?
#
loop_
_entity_poly.entity_id
_entity_poly.type
_entity_poly.pdbx_seq_one_letter_code
_entity_poly.pdbx_strand_id
1 'polypeptide(L)'
;MRINVSAFLQCVTIAILMACVCIVPNLYAVEGEIPIEGEAQFSCEGYCGGRNPDGDCFCEASCVEFGDCCYDAAEVCPDEFPPEGEPPAEGEDTGFACPENAVISQPGTSPGTGGYTPDYTLIEFALLELGQASLILDSFTLAEETTICSMTWWGVEVDTDGVDCTTATKEFTVAIVNQEGGFENPEYTQNITMAKTAVGSATMKGHEVTIYRYHANSLATCATLPAGEHFLSVVGLESGVPGCSFGWMNTLSGDNTYFGVGEEGPFPIEGNLAFCLSLEAPAEGEGEGEGEGEGEGEVEGEIPECSAEAPYGPDDPCYIEVVLEDAVCCNVAWDAACQTKYNECVGDVPHPADINLDWAIKLPEAIAYLAGWQQGTNPIGYAIRAAYIWQNGEGYTYDAGQTPPNCWVLAK
;
A
#
# COMPACT_ATOMS: atom_id res chain seq x y z
N MET A 1 -24.27 -51.03 43.20
CA MET A 1 -25.00 -52.05 42.43
C MET A 1 -24.88 -51.66 40.96
N ARG A 2 -24.03 -52.35 40.21
CA ARG A 2 -23.71 -52.11 38.79
C ARG A 2 -24.37 -53.22 37.95
N ILE A 3 -25.04 -52.85 36.86
CA ILE A 3 -25.51 -53.71 35.74
C ILE A 3 -25.53 -52.73 34.54
N ASN A 4 -24.81 -52.81 33.42
CA ASN A 4 -24.19 -53.82 32.55
C ASN A 4 -25.10 -54.39 31.42
N VAL A 5 -24.50 -54.40 30.21
CA VAL A 5 -24.75 -55.21 29.00
C VAL A 5 -25.85 -54.78 28.01
N SER A 6 -25.37 -54.23 26.88
CA SER A 6 -25.56 -54.70 25.49
C SER A 6 -26.79 -55.57 25.17
N ALA A 7 -27.58 -55.14 24.19
CA ALA A 7 -28.42 -56.04 23.41
C ALA A 7 -28.44 -55.68 21.91
N PHE A 8 -27.92 -56.63 21.12
CA PHE A 8 -28.50 -57.12 19.86
C PHE A 8 -28.91 -56.10 18.79
N LEU A 9 -28.21 -56.05 17.65
CA LEU A 9 -28.58 -56.93 16.53
C LEU A 9 -27.51 -56.91 15.44
N GLN A 10 -26.95 -58.09 15.19
CA GLN A 10 -26.06 -58.42 14.09
C GLN A 10 -26.89 -59.03 12.96
N CYS A 11 -26.44 -58.81 11.72
CA CYS A 11 -26.55 -59.70 10.55
C CYS A 11 -27.82 -59.69 9.65
N VAL A 12 -27.58 -59.37 8.35
CA VAL A 12 -27.80 -60.25 7.15
C VAL A 12 -29.29 -60.46 6.78
N THR A 13 -29.87 -60.21 5.59
CA THR A 13 -29.43 -60.10 4.19
C THR A 13 -30.67 -59.93 3.27
N ILE A 14 -30.44 -59.46 2.02
CA ILE A 14 -31.13 -59.84 0.76
C ILE A 14 -32.57 -59.33 0.47
N ALA A 15 -32.68 -58.42 -0.52
CA ALA A 15 -33.34 -58.62 -1.84
C ALA A 15 -33.78 -57.26 -2.45
N ILE A 16 -33.03 -56.69 -3.39
CA ILE A 16 -33.31 -56.65 -4.85
C ILE A 16 -34.66 -55.98 -5.22
N LEU A 17 -34.64 -54.80 -5.83
CA LEU A 17 -35.00 -54.54 -7.25
C LEU A 17 -35.14 -53.03 -7.57
N MET A 18 -34.37 -52.60 -8.58
CA MET A 18 -34.67 -51.59 -9.61
C MET A 18 -34.43 -50.07 -9.40
N ALA A 19 -33.71 -49.57 -10.43
CA ALA A 19 -33.50 -48.18 -10.88
C ALA A 19 -32.57 -47.33 -10.01
N CYS A 20 -31.52 -46.66 -10.49
CA CYS A 20 -31.10 -46.33 -11.85
C CYS A 20 -29.58 -46.14 -11.83
N VAL A 21 -28.92 -46.56 -12.90
CA VAL A 21 -27.49 -46.39 -13.14
C VAL A 21 -27.23 -44.91 -13.46
N CYS A 22 -26.35 -44.24 -12.70
CA CYS A 22 -25.57 -43.11 -13.18
C CYS A 22 -24.18 -43.19 -12.54
N ILE A 23 -23.22 -43.53 -13.39
CA ILE A 23 -21.79 -43.49 -13.15
C ILE A 23 -21.41 -42.02 -13.03
N VAL A 24 -20.59 -41.69 -12.03
CA VAL A 24 -19.91 -40.40 -11.91
C VAL A 24 -18.64 -40.47 -12.75
N PRO A 25 -18.44 -39.58 -13.74
CA PRO A 25 -17.10 -39.18 -14.12
C PRO A 25 -16.86 -37.74 -13.66
N ASN A 26 -15.87 -37.63 -12.79
CA ASN A 26 -14.85 -36.58 -12.76
C ASN A 26 -15.00 -35.52 -13.88
N LEU A 27 -15.40 -34.30 -13.53
CA LEU A 27 -15.19 -33.13 -14.39
C LEU A 27 -14.17 -32.22 -13.69
N TYR A 28 -12.96 -32.27 -14.22
CA TYR A 28 -12.01 -31.17 -14.14
C TYR A 28 -12.62 -30.02 -14.93
N ALA A 29 -12.68 -28.83 -14.33
CA ALA A 29 -12.91 -27.61 -15.06
C ALA A 29 -11.71 -27.41 -16.01
N VAL A 30 -11.98 -27.41 -17.31
CA VAL A 30 -11.06 -26.94 -18.34
C VAL A 30 -11.65 -25.65 -18.87
N GLU A 31 -10.88 -24.59 -18.73
CA GLU A 31 -11.12 -23.29 -19.35
C GLU A 31 -11.09 -23.44 -20.89
N GLY A 32 -11.98 -22.70 -21.56
CA GLY A 32 -11.91 -22.47 -23.01
C GLY A 32 -12.50 -23.58 -23.89
N GLU A 33 -13.82 -23.63 -23.99
CA GLU A 33 -14.43 -24.18 -25.21
C GLU A 33 -14.58 -23.06 -26.25
N ILE A 34 -13.81 -23.18 -27.33
CA ILE A 34 -14.02 -22.44 -28.57
C ILE A 34 -15.39 -22.86 -29.14
N PRO A 35 -16.29 -21.92 -29.52
CA PRO A 35 -17.60 -22.32 -30.04
C PRO A 35 -17.45 -23.07 -31.36
N ILE A 36 -18.10 -24.23 -31.42
CA ILE A 36 -18.31 -25.05 -32.60
C ILE A 36 -18.99 -24.26 -33.72
N GLU A 37 -18.46 -24.34 -34.95
CA GLU A 37 -19.10 -23.78 -36.15
C GLU A 37 -20.51 -24.39 -36.34
N GLY A 38 -21.56 -23.56 -36.23
CA GLY A 38 -22.90 -23.94 -36.65
C GLY A 38 -24.10 -23.34 -35.90
N GLU A 39 -23.91 -22.59 -34.82
CA GLU A 39 -25.02 -21.88 -34.19
C GLU A 39 -25.29 -20.55 -34.91
N ALA A 40 -26.55 -20.28 -35.23
CA ALA A 40 -26.97 -19.00 -35.77
C ALA A 40 -26.69 -17.93 -34.71
N GLN A 41 -25.64 -17.14 -34.92
CA GLN A 41 -25.36 -16.00 -34.06
C GLN A 41 -26.41 -14.93 -34.40
N PHE A 42 -27.29 -14.66 -33.45
CA PHE A 42 -28.40 -13.71 -33.61
C PHE A 42 -27.91 -12.29 -33.30
N SER A 43 -28.25 -11.34 -34.17
CA SER A 43 -27.79 -9.95 -34.12
C SER A 43 -28.76 -9.04 -33.37
N CYS A 44 -28.27 -7.95 -32.79
CA CYS A 44 -29.08 -6.88 -32.21
C CYS A 44 -29.62 -5.86 -33.22
N GLU A 45 -29.38 -6.03 -34.53
CA GLU A 45 -29.81 -5.06 -35.54
C GLU A 45 -31.35 -4.88 -35.54
N GLY A 46 -31.81 -3.72 -35.09
CA GLY A 46 -33.23 -3.38 -34.98
C GLY A 46 -33.92 -3.83 -33.68
N TYR A 47 -33.18 -4.38 -32.71
CA TYR A 47 -33.71 -4.95 -31.46
C TYR A 47 -33.08 -4.40 -30.17
N CYS A 48 -32.33 -3.29 -30.23
CA CYS A 48 -31.74 -2.63 -29.06
C CYS A 48 -32.77 -2.37 -27.94
N GLY A 49 -32.35 -2.56 -26.69
CA GLY A 49 -33.18 -2.36 -25.50
C GLY A 49 -34.18 -3.49 -25.23
N GLY A 50 -33.97 -4.68 -25.79
CA GLY A 50 -34.85 -5.81 -25.57
C GLY A 50 -34.31 -7.14 -26.10
N ARG A 51 -35.18 -8.16 -26.14
CA ARG A 51 -34.84 -9.50 -26.61
C ARG A 51 -34.94 -9.62 -28.13
N ASN A 52 -33.99 -10.31 -28.75
CA ASN A 52 -34.14 -10.70 -30.15
C ASN A 52 -35.35 -11.68 -30.30
N PRO A 53 -36.32 -11.43 -31.19
CA PRO A 53 -37.47 -12.32 -31.37
C PRO A 53 -37.15 -13.65 -32.07
N ASP A 54 -36.08 -13.66 -32.88
CA ASP A 54 -35.65 -14.80 -33.69
C ASP A 54 -34.60 -15.68 -32.96
N GLY A 55 -34.00 -15.17 -31.87
CA GLY A 55 -32.96 -15.85 -31.08
C GLY A 55 -33.24 -15.87 -29.57
N ASP A 56 -32.42 -16.61 -28.82
CA ASP A 56 -32.44 -16.66 -27.35
C ASP A 56 -31.38 -15.72 -26.74
N CYS A 57 -31.32 -14.46 -27.20
CA CYS A 57 -30.36 -13.47 -26.71
C CYS A 57 -30.98 -12.07 -26.52
N PHE A 58 -30.31 -11.24 -25.72
CA PHE A 58 -30.77 -9.90 -25.33
C PHE A 58 -29.81 -8.79 -25.80
N CYS A 59 -30.36 -7.59 -26.01
CA CYS A 59 -29.72 -6.41 -26.58
C CYS A 59 -29.82 -5.18 -25.66
N GLU A 60 -29.88 -5.42 -24.36
CA GLU A 60 -29.96 -4.41 -23.29
C GLU A 60 -28.78 -4.62 -22.33
N ALA A 61 -28.37 -3.56 -21.60
CA ALA A 61 -27.16 -3.58 -20.77
C ALA A 61 -27.07 -4.75 -19.77
N SER A 62 -28.20 -5.16 -19.20
CA SER A 62 -28.26 -6.25 -18.23
C SER A 62 -27.88 -7.62 -18.80
N CYS A 63 -27.87 -7.81 -20.12
CA CYS A 63 -27.49 -9.09 -20.72
C CYS A 63 -26.05 -9.52 -20.37
N VAL A 64 -25.19 -8.56 -20.05
CA VAL A 64 -23.78 -8.81 -19.67
C VAL A 64 -23.71 -9.54 -18.33
N GLU A 65 -24.57 -9.16 -17.37
CA GLU A 65 -24.65 -9.79 -16.06
C GLU A 65 -25.19 -11.23 -16.16
N PHE A 66 -26.11 -11.48 -17.09
CA PHE A 66 -26.75 -12.78 -17.27
C PHE A 66 -26.05 -13.69 -18.28
N GLY A 67 -25.05 -13.19 -19.00
CA GLY A 67 -24.28 -13.93 -20.00
C GLY A 67 -25.09 -14.35 -21.23
N ASP A 68 -26.14 -13.60 -21.56
CA ASP A 68 -27.11 -13.91 -22.61
C ASP A 68 -27.19 -12.83 -23.70
N CYS A 69 -26.14 -12.02 -23.84
CA CYS A 69 -26.03 -11.03 -24.91
C CYS A 69 -26.00 -11.67 -26.30
N CYS A 70 -26.63 -11.01 -27.26
CA CYS A 70 -26.39 -11.28 -28.66
C CYS A 70 -24.93 -10.94 -29.04
N TYR A 71 -24.39 -11.59 -30.07
CA TYR A 71 -22.94 -11.53 -30.35
C TYR A 71 -22.43 -10.12 -30.69
N ASP A 72 -23.28 -9.24 -31.21
CA ASP A 72 -22.97 -7.88 -31.64
C ASP A 72 -23.68 -6.80 -30.81
N ALA A 73 -24.16 -7.14 -29.60
CA ALA A 73 -24.95 -6.23 -28.76
C ALA A 73 -24.26 -4.88 -28.51
N ALA A 74 -22.97 -4.89 -28.17
CA ALA A 74 -22.19 -3.68 -27.92
C ALA A 74 -21.88 -2.88 -29.19
N GLU A 75 -21.73 -3.54 -30.35
CA GLU A 75 -21.43 -2.87 -31.62
C GLU A 75 -22.67 -2.19 -32.20
N VAL A 76 -23.82 -2.86 -32.11
CA VAL A 76 -25.06 -2.42 -32.73
C VAL A 76 -25.87 -1.47 -31.84
N CYS A 77 -25.75 -1.61 -30.51
CA CYS A 77 -26.50 -0.82 -29.53
C CYS A 77 -25.59 0.01 -28.60
N PRO A 78 -24.74 0.91 -29.12
CA PRO A 78 -23.77 1.66 -28.33
C PRO A 78 -24.40 2.61 -27.29
N ASP A 79 -25.67 2.97 -27.45
CA ASP A 79 -26.41 3.76 -26.46
C ASP A 79 -26.84 2.92 -25.24
N GLU A 80 -27.01 1.61 -25.41
CA GLU A 80 -27.31 0.64 -24.34
C GLU A 80 -26.02 0.18 -23.63
N PHE A 81 -24.90 0.23 -24.35
CA PHE A 81 -23.56 -0.07 -23.86
C PHE A 81 -22.68 1.17 -24.01
N PRO A 82 -22.97 2.26 -23.25
CA PRO A 82 -22.07 3.40 -23.24
C PRO A 82 -20.67 2.90 -22.89
N PRO A 83 -19.60 3.51 -23.43
CA PRO A 83 -18.26 3.21 -22.96
C PRO A 83 -18.22 3.61 -21.48
N GLU A 84 -18.43 2.63 -20.59
CA GLU A 84 -17.82 2.61 -19.28
C GLU A 84 -16.37 3.00 -19.54
N GLY A 85 -15.91 4.11 -18.94
CA GLY A 85 -14.53 4.56 -19.12
C GLY A 85 -13.64 3.34 -18.96
N GLU A 86 -12.72 3.13 -19.90
CA GLU A 86 -11.90 1.92 -19.98
C GLU A 86 -11.52 1.49 -18.57
N PRO A 87 -11.99 0.31 -18.08
CA PRO A 87 -11.46 -0.18 -16.82
C PRO A 87 -9.95 -0.22 -17.02
N PRO A 88 -9.17 0.31 -16.06
CA PRO A 88 -7.71 0.34 -16.18
C PRO A 88 -7.25 -1.05 -16.58
N ALA A 89 -6.34 -1.12 -17.56
CA ALA A 89 -5.81 -2.39 -18.03
C ALA A 89 -5.41 -3.22 -16.81
N GLU A 90 -5.82 -4.49 -16.75
CA GLU A 90 -5.47 -5.34 -15.60
C GLU A 90 -3.95 -5.33 -15.41
N GLY A 91 -3.50 -4.72 -14.30
CA GLY A 91 -2.08 -4.53 -13.98
C GLY A 91 -1.52 -3.12 -14.08
N GLU A 92 -2.29 -2.10 -14.47
CA GLU A 92 -1.84 -0.70 -14.32
C GLU A 92 -2.00 -0.25 -12.85
N ASP A 93 -0.89 0.03 -12.16
CA ASP A 93 -0.94 0.63 -10.81
C ASP A 93 -1.53 2.04 -10.92
N THR A 94 -2.84 2.12 -10.75
CA THR A 94 -3.58 3.37 -10.71
C THR A 94 -3.22 4.24 -9.50
N GLY A 95 -2.39 3.73 -8.57
CA GLY A 95 -2.01 4.42 -7.33
C GLY A 95 -3.11 4.37 -6.26
N PHE A 96 -4.23 3.70 -6.51
CA PHE A 96 -5.35 3.57 -5.59
C PHE A 96 -5.37 2.25 -4.81
N ALA A 97 -4.54 1.28 -5.18
CA ALA A 97 -4.45 -0.02 -4.51
C ALA A 97 -3.73 0.05 -3.15
N CYS A 98 -4.12 -0.84 -2.22
CA CYS A 98 -3.35 -1.06 -1.01
C CYS A 98 -2.01 -1.74 -1.31
N PRO A 99 -0.98 -1.56 -0.45
CA PRO A 99 0.23 -2.38 -0.49
C PRO A 99 -0.11 -3.88 -0.35
N GLU A 100 0.69 -4.76 -0.96
CA GLU A 100 0.45 -6.22 -0.95
C GLU A 100 0.42 -6.84 0.45
N ASN A 101 1.17 -6.26 1.39
CA ASN A 101 1.25 -6.69 2.78
C ASN A 101 0.19 -6.05 3.69
N ALA A 102 -0.88 -5.49 3.12
CA ALA A 102 -1.99 -4.92 3.86
C ALA A 102 -2.77 -6.00 4.61
N VAL A 103 -2.88 -5.85 5.92
CA VAL A 103 -3.74 -6.67 6.78
C VAL A 103 -5.14 -6.08 6.91
N ILE A 104 -5.25 -4.76 6.79
CA ILE A 104 -6.51 -4.03 6.63
C ILE A 104 -6.46 -3.31 5.29
N SER A 105 -7.48 -3.54 4.46
CA SER A 105 -7.51 -3.06 3.09
C SER A 105 -8.82 -2.33 2.79
N GLN A 106 -8.76 -1.00 2.78
CA GLN A 106 -9.81 -0.10 2.26
C GLN A 106 -9.18 0.83 1.22
N PRO A 107 -8.82 0.30 0.03
CA PRO A 107 -8.11 1.05 -0.99
C PRO A 107 -8.90 2.29 -1.42
N GLY A 108 -8.22 3.27 -2.00
CA GLY A 108 -8.90 4.37 -2.65
C GLY A 108 -9.72 3.88 -3.85
N THR A 109 -10.79 4.60 -4.19
CA THR A 109 -11.56 4.31 -5.41
C THR A 109 -11.18 5.31 -6.48
N SER A 110 -10.88 4.84 -7.70
CA SER A 110 -10.58 5.73 -8.83
C SER A 110 -11.83 6.57 -9.19
N PRO A 111 -11.71 7.89 -9.44
CA PRO A 111 -12.84 8.77 -9.75
C PRO A 111 -13.72 8.37 -10.94
N GLY A 112 -13.18 7.56 -11.88
CA GLY A 112 -13.93 7.05 -13.03
C GLY A 112 -14.79 5.82 -12.76
N THR A 113 -14.75 5.27 -11.54
CA THR A 113 -15.46 4.03 -11.18
C THR A 113 -16.97 4.24 -11.19
N GLY A 114 -17.70 3.39 -11.92
CA GLY A 114 -19.16 3.42 -11.95
C GLY A 114 -19.78 3.34 -10.54
N GLY A 115 -20.73 4.24 -10.24
CA GLY A 115 -21.40 4.29 -8.92
C GLY A 115 -20.59 4.97 -7.81
N TYR A 116 -19.37 5.43 -8.08
CA TYR A 116 -18.56 6.19 -7.13
C TYR A 116 -18.74 7.70 -7.35
N THR A 117 -19.03 8.44 -6.28
CA THR A 117 -18.96 9.91 -6.28
C THR A 117 -17.83 10.33 -5.33
N PRO A 118 -16.71 10.83 -5.85
CA PRO A 118 -15.60 11.28 -5.02
C PRO A 118 -16.00 12.45 -4.13
N ASP A 119 -15.67 12.36 -2.85
CA ASP A 119 -15.81 13.43 -1.86
C ASP A 119 -14.71 13.31 -0.80
N TYR A 120 -14.57 14.34 0.03
CA TYR A 120 -13.61 14.37 1.12
C TYR A 120 -14.19 14.99 2.39
N THR A 121 -13.70 14.51 3.54
CA THR A 121 -14.00 15.09 4.85
C THR A 121 -12.78 15.82 5.37
N LEU A 122 -12.95 17.12 5.68
CA LEU A 122 -11.86 17.94 6.22
C LEU A 122 -11.50 17.48 7.63
N ILE A 123 -10.22 17.17 7.85
CA ILE A 123 -9.71 16.73 9.14
C ILE A 123 -8.29 17.25 9.34
N GLU A 124 -8.23 18.51 9.76
CA GLU A 124 -7.00 19.26 9.99
C GLU A 124 -7.00 19.75 11.44
N PHE A 125 -5.87 19.64 12.14
CA PHE A 125 -5.80 19.97 13.56
C PHE A 125 -6.25 21.41 13.86
N ALA A 126 -5.84 22.36 13.02
CA ALA A 126 -6.24 23.76 13.15
C ALA A 126 -7.77 23.95 13.05
N LEU A 127 -8.45 23.16 12.21
CA LEU A 127 -9.91 23.21 12.07
C LEU A 127 -10.62 22.59 13.27
N LEU A 128 -10.04 21.53 13.86
CA LEU A 128 -10.55 20.92 15.09
C LEU A 128 -10.47 21.90 16.26
N GLU A 129 -9.34 22.61 16.43
CA GLU A 129 -9.17 23.60 17.50
C GLU A 129 -10.15 24.78 17.39
N LEU A 130 -10.49 25.17 16.16
CA LEU A 130 -11.46 26.24 15.89
C LEU A 130 -12.91 25.76 15.98
N GLY A 131 -13.16 24.46 16.20
CA GLY A 131 -14.50 23.87 16.19
C GLY A 131 -15.18 23.94 14.82
N GLN A 132 -14.39 24.03 13.75
CA GLN A 132 -14.85 24.09 12.36
C GLN A 132 -14.85 22.72 11.68
N ALA A 133 -14.23 21.72 12.31
CA ALA A 133 -14.30 20.32 11.94
C ALA A 133 -14.57 19.46 13.18
N SER A 134 -15.07 18.25 12.96
CA SER A 134 -15.18 17.21 13.98
C SER A 134 -14.10 16.17 13.77
N LEU A 135 -13.61 15.55 14.85
CA LEU A 135 -12.72 14.40 14.71
C LEU A 135 -13.49 13.29 14.00
N ILE A 136 -12.84 12.66 13.03
CA ILE A 136 -13.40 11.56 12.25
C ILE A 136 -12.62 10.29 12.56
N LEU A 137 -13.36 9.18 12.63
CA LEU A 137 -12.86 7.86 12.94
C LEU A 137 -13.40 6.89 11.90
N ASP A 138 -12.58 5.95 11.45
CA ASP A 138 -13.04 4.79 10.69
C ASP A 138 -12.72 3.51 11.48
N SER A 139 -13.57 2.49 11.37
CA SER A 139 -13.44 1.27 12.14
C SER A 139 -12.70 0.17 11.36
N PHE A 140 -12.01 -0.70 12.09
CA PHE A 140 -11.45 -1.92 11.53
C PHE A 140 -11.37 -3.00 12.61
N THR A 141 -11.34 -4.26 12.20
CA THR A 141 -11.29 -5.40 13.13
C THR A 141 -10.08 -6.28 12.83
N LEU A 142 -9.32 -6.59 13.88
CA LEU A 142 -8.20 -7.53 13.84
C LEU A 142 -8.62 -8.90 14.39
N ALA A 143 -8.33 -9.96 13.65
CA ALA A 143 -8.63 -11.33 14.06
C ALA A 143 -7.71 -11.84 15.18
N GLU A 144 -6.49 -11.32 15.23
CA GLU A 144 -5.44 -11.67 16.20
C GLU A 144 -4.56 -10.45 16.52
N GLU A 145 -3.71 -10.59 17.53
CA GLU A 145 -2.74 -9.54 17.86
C GLU A 145 -1.81 -9.30 16.66
N THR A 146 -1.77 -8.07 16.18
CA THR A 146 -1.10 -7.70 14.93
C THR A 146 -0.20 -6.49 15.16
N THR A 147 0.99 -6.49 14.55
CA THR A 147 1.90 -5.34 14.58
C THR A 147 1.89 -4.62 13.24
N ILE A 148 1.29 -3.43 13.21
CA ILE A 148 1.21 -2.56 12.04
C ILE A 148 2.47 -1.69 11.99
N CYS A 149 3.20 -1.74 10.89
CA CYS A 149 4.44 -0.98 10.70
C CYS A 149 4.43 -0.14 9.42
N SER A 150 3.37 -0.19 8.63
CA SER A 150 3.19 0.66 7.44
C SER A 150 1.73 1.09 7.34
N MET A 151 1.51 2.31 6.83
CA MET A 151 0.18 2.89 6.68
C MET A 151 0.06 3.63 5.34
N THR A 152 -1.12 3.52 4.73
CA THR A 152 -1.47 4.21 3.49
C THR A 152 -2.85 4.83 3.62
N TRP A 153 -3.06 6.02 3.07
CA TRP A 153 -4.39 6.61 2.90
C TRP A 153 -4.43 7.56 1.72
N TRP A 154 -5.64 7.91 1.29
CA TRP A 154 -5.87 8.83 0.18
C TRP A 154 -6.59 10.08 0.63
N GLY A 155 -6.21 11.20 0.04
CA GLY A 155 -6.82 12.48 0.37
C GLY A 155 -6.44 13.58 -0.59
N VAL A 156 -6.97 14.75 -0.29
CA VAL A 156 -6.76 15.99 -1.04
C VAL A 156 -6.17 17.05 -0.11
N GLU A 157 -5.58 18.07 -0.70
CA GLU A 157 -5.15 19.28 0.00
C GLU A 157 -5.88 20.47 -0.60
N VAL A 158 -6.68 21.16 0.22
CA VAL A 158 -7.54 22.25 -0.25
C VAL A 158 -7.46 23.46 0.67
N ASP A 159 -7.62 24.65 0.09
CA ASP A 159 -7.76 25.89 0.84
C ASP A 159 -9.17 26.05 1.45
N THR A 160 -9.42 27.21 2.06
CA THR A 160 -10.72 27.51 2.68
C THR A 160 -11.89 27.58 1.70
N ASP A 161 -11.62 27.78 0.42
CA ASP A 161 -12.62 27.81 -0.65
C ASP A 161 -12.78 26.42 -1.32
N GLY A 162 -11.99 25.42 -0.92
CA GLY A 162 -12.00 24.09 -1.51
C GLY A 162 -11.15 23.97 -2.78
N VAL A 163 -10.32 24.99 -3.07
CA VAL A 163 -9.42 25.00 -4.22
C VAL A 163 -8.15 24.23 -3.88
N ASP A 164 -7.62 23.49 -4.86
CA ASP A 164 -6.37 22.75 -4.72
C ASP A 164 -5.24 23.64 -4.18
N CYS A 165 -4.61 23.18 -3.12
CA CYS A 165 -3.39 23.76 -2.57
C CYS A 165 -2.36 22.65 -2.42
N THR A 166 -1.07 22.99 -2.44
CA THR A 166 -0.03 21.97 -2.45
C THR A 166 1.02 22.29 -1.41
N THR A 167 1.28 21.31 -0.56
CA THR A 167 2.43 21.25 0.34
C THR A 167 3.46 20.27 -0.21
N ALA A 168 4.75 20.53 0.03
CA ALA A 168 5.84 19.65 -0.41
C ALA A 168 5.89 18.35 0.41
N THR A 169 5.57 18.46 1.70
CA THR A 169 5.43 17.35 2.64
C THR A 169 4.20 17.61 3.51
N LYS A 170 3.50 16.56 3.93
CA LYS A 170 2.36 16.67 4.84
C LYS A 170 2.61 15.82 6.08
N GLU A 171 2.41 16.43 7.24
CA GLU A 171 2.49 15.76 8.53
C GLU A 171 1.09 15.45 9.03
N PHE A 172 0.98 14.35 9.76
CA PHE A 172 -0.28 13.87 10.31
C PHE A 172 -0.09 13.44 11.76
N THR A 173 -1.07 13.68 12.62
CA THR A 173 -1.24 12.92 13.86
C THR A 173 -2.16 11.74 13.56
N VAL A 174 -1.64 10.53 13.73
CA VAL A 174 -2.44 9.30 13.67
C VAL A 174 -2.77 8.84 15.08
N ALA A 175 -4.01 8.42 15.29
CA ALA A 175 -4.46 7.82 16.54
C ALA A 175 -5.25 6.55 16.25
N ILE A 176 -4.94 5.48 16.99
CA ILE A 176 -5.74 4.25 17.02
C ILE A 176 -6.26 4.09 18.44
N VAL A 177 -7.58 3.90 18.56
CA VAL A 177 -8.29 3.78 19.83
C VAL A 177 -9.14 2.51 19.83
N ASN A 178 -9.33 1.94 21.02
CA ASN A 178 -10.32 0.91 21.27
C ASN A 178 -11.46 1.51 22.09
N GLN A 179 -12.72 1.19 21.75
CA GLN A 179 -13.89 1.73 22.42
C GLN A 179 -13.94 1.36 23.92
N GLU A 180 -13.39 0.21 24.32
CA GLU A 180 -13.31 -0.23 25.72
C GLU A 180 -12.33 0.63 26.54
N GLY A 181 -11.29 1.17 25.90
CA GLY A 181 -10.27 2.02 26.54
C GLY A 181 -10.66 3.50 26.67
N GLY A 182 -11.68 3.92 25.93
CA GLY A 182 -12.12 5.32 25.82
C GLY A 182 -11.23 6.15 24.88
N PHE A 183 -11.82 7.14 24.20
CA PHE A 183 -11.13 8.01 23.23
C PHE A 183 -10.02 8.88 23.84
N GLU A 184 -9.92 8.95 25.17
CA GLU A 184 -8.93 9.77 25.89
C GLU A 184 -7.54 9.12 25.97
N ASN A 185 -7.43 7.80 25.80
CA ASN A 185 -6.17 7.08 25.85
C ASN A 185 -6.00 6.21 24.59
N PRO A 186 -5.47 6.77 23.49
CA PRO A 186 -5.21 5.98 22.31
C PRO A 186 -4.21 4.86 22.60
N GLU A 187 -4.47 3.68 22.05
CA GLU A 187 -3.56 2.53 22.07
C GLU A 187 -2.28 2.83 21.30
N TYR A 188 -2.43 3.68 20.27
CA TYR A 188 -1.33 4.16 19.45
C TYR A 188 -1.56 5.62 19.09
N THR A 189 -0.54 6.46 19.26
CA THR A 189 -0.54 7.79 18.68
C THR A 189 0.87 8.19 18.23
N GLN A 190 0.97 8.75 17.03
CA GLN A 190 2.24 9.18 16.47
C GLN A 190 2.02 10.33 15.48
N ASN A 191 2.96 11.27 15.47
CA ASN A 191 3.08 12.22 14.38
C ASN A 191 3.93 11.58 13.28
N ILE A 192 3.42 11.56 12.05
CA ILE A 192 4.04 10.90 10.91
C ILE A 192 4.13 11.89 9.76
N THR A 193 5.33 12.07 9.23
CA THR A 193 5.56 12.74 7.95
C THR A 193 5.43 11.69 6.85
N MET A 194 4.43 11.82 5.97
CA MET A 194 4.14 10.81 4.96
C MET A 194 4.73 11.20 3.60
N ALA A 195 5.21 10.21 2.84
CA ALA A 195 5.53 10.42 1.43
C ALA A 195 4.21 10.59 0.65
N LYS A 196 4.14 11.62 -0.19
CA LYS A 196 2.94 12.03 -0.91
C LYS A 196 3.15 11.84 -2.41
N THR A 197 2.27 11.09 -3.07
CA THR A 197 2.30 10.85 -4.53
C THR A 197 0.97 11.29 -5.13
N ALA A 198 0.98 12.10 -6.19
CA ALA A 198 -0.25 12.43 -6.93
C ALA A 198 -0.68 11.22 -7.76
N VAL A 199 -1.94 10.79 -7.61
CA VAL A 199 -2.47 9.58 -8.24
C VAL A 199 -3.67 9.84 -9.16
N GLY A 200 -4.21 11.06 -9.14
CA GLY A 200 -5.30 11.46 -10.04
C GLY A 200 -5.87 12.83 -9.67
N SER A 201 -6.98 13.20 -10.32
CA SER A 201 -7.78 14.37 -9.97
C SER A 201 -9.27 14.06 -10.07
N ALA A 202 -10.08 14.83 -9.36
CA ALA A 202 -11.54 14.74 -9.41
C ALA A 202 -12.20 16.09 -9.14
N THR A 203 -13.44 16.26 -9.58
CA THR A 203 -14.26 17.40 -9.16
C THR A 203 -14.96 17.08 -7.85
N MET A 204 -14.53 17.73 -6.76
CA MET A 204 -15.12 17.59 -5.43
C MET A 204 -15.58 18.97 -4.95
N LYS A 205 -16.80 19.06 -4.43
CA LYS A 205 -17.40 20.32 -3.91
C LYS A 205 -17.33 21.52 -4.88
N GLY A 206 -17.35 21.25 -6.19
CA GLY A 206 -17.35 22.26 -7.25
C GLY A 206 -15.97 22.68 -7.76
N HIS A 207 -14.90 22.08 -7.24
CA HIS A 207 -13.52 22.37 -7.64
C HIS A 207 -12.82 21.11 -8.14
N GLU A 208 -12.00 21.25 -9.19
CA GLU A 208 -11.05 20.20 -9.57
C GLU A 208 -9.91 20.20 -8.56
N VAL A 209 -9.67 19.06 -7.91
CA VAL A 209 -8.68 18.88 -6.85
C VAL A 209 -7.77 17.69 -7.16
N THR A 210 -6.50 17.80 -6.74
CA THR A 210 -5.52 16.73 -6.92
C THR A 210 -5.67 15.70 -5.81
N ILE A 211 -5.76 14.43 -6.19
CA ILE A 211 -5.82 13.30 -5.25
C ILE A 211 -4.41 12.77 -5.02
N TYR A 212 -4.10 12.56 -3.76
CA TYR A 212 -2.81 12.08 -3.32
C TYR A 212 -2.92 10.79 -2.53
N ARG A 213 -1.98 9.87 -2.79
CA ARG A 213 -1.67 8.74 -1.92
C ARG A 213 -0.60 9.18 -0.94
N TYR A 214 -0.90 9.06 0.35
CA TYR A 214 0.04 9.25 1.44
C TYR A 214 0.49 7.87 1.92
N HIS A 215 1.79 7.64 1.94
CA HIS A 215 2.36 6.35 2.30
C HIS A 215 3.55 6.50 3.26
N ALA A 216 3.59 5.65 4.29
CA ALA A 216 4.75 5.43 5.13
C ALA A 216 5.18 3.97 5.02
N ASN A 217 6.36 3.75 4.45
CA ASN A 217 6.97 2.42 4.31
C ASN A 217 7.30 1.80 5.68
N SER A 218 7.66 2.64 6.65
CA SER A 218 8.00 2.23 8.02
C SER A 218 7.58 3.31 9.01
N LEU A 219 6.93 2.89 10.09
CA LEU A 219 6.60 3.75 11.22
C LEU A 219 7.77 3.80 12.19
N ALA A 220 8.09 4.99 12.72
CA ALA A 220 9.15 5.14 13.72
C ALA A 220 8.86 4.30 14.99
N THR A 221 7.58 4.08 15.29
CA THR A 221 7.12 3.09 16.26
C THR A 221 5.97 2.31 15.63
N CYS A 222 6.09 0.99 15.51
CA CYS A 222 4.98 0.15 15.05
C CYS A 222 3.84 0.10 16.08
N ALA A 223 2.61 -0.05 15.61
CA ALA A 223 1.43 -0.22 16.44
C ALA A 223 1.16 -1.72 16.66
N THR A 224 1.48 -2.25 17.85
CA THR A 224 1.06 -3.59 18.25
C THR A 224 -0.32 -3.51 18.89
N LEU A 225 -1.32 -4.06 18.21
CA LEU A 225 -2.73 -3.98 18.59
C LEU A 225 -3.27 -5.39 18.89
N PRO A 226 -4.07 -5.57 19.96
CA PRO A 226 -4.70 -6.85 20.26
C PRO A 226 -5.75 -7.23 19.19
N ALA A 227 -6.27 -8.46 19.27
CA ALA A 227 -7.45 -8.83 18.50
C ALA A 227 -8.67 -8.03 18.97
N GLY A 228 -9.49 -7.55 18.05
CA GLY A 228 -10.69 -6.77 18.39
C GLY A 228 -11.02 -5.67 17.39
N GLU A 229 -12.03 -4.89 17.75
CA GLU A 229 -12.46 -3.70 17.01
C GLU A 229 -11.63 -2.49 17.46
N HIS A 230 -11.15 -1.73 16.49
CA HIS A 230 -10.35 -0.53 16.66
C HIS A 230 -10.87 0.58 15.76
N PHE A 231 -10.52 1.81 16.09
CA PHE A 231 -10.88 3.00 15.32
C PHE A 231 -9.62 3.80 14.97
N LEU A 232 -9.49 4.16 13.71
CA LEU A 232 -8.40 4.96 13.16
C LEU A 232 -8.85 6.40 12.95
N SER A 233 -8.05 7.35 13.41
CA SER A 233 -8.15 8.75 13.02
C SER A 233 -6.84 9.23 12.40
N VAL A 234 -6.94 9.94 11.28
CA VAL A 234 -5.82 10.58 10.60
C VAL A 234 -6.11 12.08 10.56
N VAL A 235 -5.34 12.87 11.31
CA VAL A 235 -5.51 14.31 11.40
C VAL A 235 -4.34 15.00 10.74
N GLY A 236 -4.60 15.81 9.72
CA GLY A 236 -3.58 16.66 9.11
C GLY A 236 -3.01 17.66 10.11
N LEU A 237 -1.71 17.94 9.98
CA LEU A 237 -1.02 19.04 10.64
C LEU A 237 -0.64 20.13 9.63
N GLU A 238 -0.51 21.37 10.11
CA GLU A 238 -0.14 22.51 9.28
C GLU A 238 1.31 22.35 8.78
N SER A 239 1.49 22.20 7.47
CA SER A 239 2.78 21.94 6.83
C SER A 239 3.23 23.09 5.90
N GLY A 240 3.40 24.27 6.50
CA GLY A 240 4.14 25.39 5.86
C GLY A 240 3.35 26.25 4.86
N VAL A 241 2.13 25.85 4.47
CA VAL A 241 1.22 26.68 3.67
C VAL A 241 -0.04 27.01 4.50
N PRO A 242 -0.15 28.24 5.04
CA PRO A 242 -1.29 28.63 5.86
C PRO A 242 -2.61 28.46 5.11
N GLY A 243 -3.56 27.79 5.74
CA GLY A 243 -4.90 27.54 5.18
C GLY A 243 -5.00 26.32 4.27
N CYS A 244 -3.90 25.61 3.98
CA CYS A 244 -3.92 24.39 3.18
C CYS A 244 -4.23 23.17 4.05
N SER A 245 -5.49 22.72 3.97
CA SER A 245 -6.06 21.72 4.88
C SER A 245 -6.13 20.35 4.22
N PHE A 246 -5.89 19.30 5.02
CA PHE A 246 -6.10 17.93 4.59
C PHE A 246 -7.60 17.56 4.54
N GLY A 247 -8.00 16.93 3.43
CA GLY A 247 -9.28 16.24 3.29
C GLY A 247 -9.07 14.74 3.10
N TRP A 248 -9.61 13.92 4.00
CA TRP A 248 -9.58 12.46 3.87
C TRP A 248 -10.64 12.01 2.87
N MET A 249 -10.23 11.28 1.84
CA MET A 249 -11.09 10.88 0.73
C MET A 249 -12.01 9.70 1.09
N ASN A 250 -13.24 9.72 0.57
CA ASN A 250 -14.14 8.58 0.65
C ASN A 250 -13.75 7.44 -0.31
N THR A 251 -14.29 6.24 -0.09
CA THR A 251 -14.11 5.09 -0.99
C THR A 251 -15.35 4.17 -1.01
N LEU A 252 -15.47 3.33 -2.04
CA LEU A 252 -16.47 2.25 -2.10
C LEU A 252 -16.08 1.03 -1.25
N SER A 253 -14.81 0.90 -0.86
CA SER A 253 -14.33 -0.21 -0.04
C SER A 253 -14.58 0.04 1.44
N GLY A 254 -15.19 -0.91 2.15
CA GLY A 254 -15.40 -0.81 3.60
C GLY A 254 -16.73 -1.39 4.05
N ASP A 255 -17.20 -0.97 5.23
CA ASP A 255 -18.43 -1.44 5.88
C ASP A 255 -19.64 -0.47 5.75
N ASN A 256 -19.44 0.60 4.98
CA ASN A 256 -20.33 1.74 4.76
C ASN A 256 -20.60 2.60 6.00
N THR A 257 -19.76 2.53 7.03
CA THR A 257 -19.88 3.39 8.20
C THR A 257 -18.53 3.92 8.68
N TYR A 258 -18.41 5.24 8.75
CA TYR A 258 -17.39 5.91 9.56
C TYR A 258 -18.07 6.77 10.64
N PHE A 259 -17.31 7.39 11.54
CA PHE A 259 -17.86 8.07 12.72
C PHE A 259 -17.32 9.48 12.85
N GLY A 260 -18.21 10.42 13.16
CA GLY A 260 -17.82 11.74 13.67
C GLY A 260 -17.86 11.74 15.20
N VAL A 261 -16.98 12.50 15.86
CA VAL A 261 -17.00 12.67 17.32
C VAL A 261 -17.68 13.97 17.68
N GLY A 262 -18.82 13.88 18.37
CA GLY A 262 -19.57 14.99 18.92
C GLY A 262 -19.49 15.06 20.46
N GLU A 263 -20.22 16.01 21.06
CA GLU A 263 -20.25 16.21 22.52
C GLU A 263 -20.78 14.98 23.29
N GLU A 264 -21.68 14.21 22.67
CA GLU A 264 -22.27 13.00 23.26
C GLU A 264 -21.48 11.71 22.94
N GLY A 265 -20.36 11.83 22.21
CA GLY A 265 -19.54 10.71 21.74
C GLY A 265 -19.57 10.51 20.22
N PRO A 266 -19.09 9.35 19.72
CA PRO A 266 -19.08 9.05 18.30
C PRO A 266 -20.50 8.83 17.76
N PHE A 267 -20.78 9.35 16.57
CA PHE A 267 -22.01 9.12 15.83
C PHE A 267 -21.70 8.60 14.42
N PRO A 268 -22.48 7.64 13.91
CA PRO A 268 -22.21 7.03 12.60
C PRO A 268 -22.55 8.01 11.46
N ILE A 269 -21.76 7.93 10.40
CA ILE A 269 -21.91 8.63 9.13
C ILE A 269 -21.82 7.58 8.02
N GLU A 270 -22.74 7.65 7.06
CA GLU A 270 -22.80 6.72 5.94
C GLU A 270 -21.64 6.95 4.96
N GLY A 271 -20.90 5.89 4.64
CA GLY A 271 -19.76 5.91 3.71
C GLY A 271 -18.52 5.21 4.28
N ASN A 272 -17.41 5.27 3.56
CA ASN A 272 -16.12 4.70 3.98
C ASN A 272 -15.00 5.72 3.75
N LEU A 273 -13.90 5.60 4.49
CA LEU A 273 -12.68 6.37 4.25
C LEU A 273 -11.57 5.48 3.71
N ALA A 274 -10.77 6.03 2.80
CA ALA A 274 -9.74 5.26 2.12
C ALA A 274 -8.48 5.14 2.99
N PHE A 275 -8.16 3.92 3.44
CA PHE A 275 -6.92 3.61 4.15
C PHE A 275 -6.53 2.13 4.07
N CYS A 276 -5.24 1.86 4.27
CA CYS A 276 -4.70 0.51 4.42
C CYS A 276 -3.70 0.50 5.57
N LEU A 277 -3.74 -0.59 6.35
CA LEU A 277 -2.78 -0.86 7.41
C LEU A 277 -2.00 -2.11 7.04
N SER A 278 -0.69 -2.01 7.08
CA SER A 278 0.23 -3.02 6.58
C SER A 278 1.20 -3.46 7.65
N LEU A 279 1.66 -4.71 7.51
CA LEU A 279 2.80 -5.20 8.27
C LEU A 279 4.07 -4.45 7.83
N GLU A 280 5.19 -4.70 8.49
CA GLU A 280 6.48 -4.29 7.94
C GLU A 280 6.64 -4.97 6.58
N ALA A 281 7.07 -4.23 5.56
CA ALA A 281 7.48 -4.86 4.31
C ALA A 281 8.60 -5.84 4.67
N PRO A 282 8.59 -7.10 4.17
CA PRO A 282 9.75 -7.94 4.32
C PRO A 282 10.95 -7.15 3.81
N ALA A 283 11.99 -7.00 4.63
CA ALA A 283 13.27 -6.49 4.15
C ALA A 283 13.59 -7.32 2.91
N GLU A 284 13.74 -6.67 1.75
CA GLU A 284 13.97 -7.37 0.49
C GLU A 284 15.13 -8.34 0.71
N GLY A 285 14.76 -9.60 0.80
CA GLY A 285 15.67 -10.66 1.15
C GLY A 285 16.46 -10.94 -0.10
N GLU A 286 17.78 -10.74 -0.03
CA GLU A 286 18.68 -11.36 -0.99
C GLU A 286 18.30 -12.84 -1.09
N GLY A 287 17.91 -13.24 -2.30
CA GLY A 287 17.42 -14.57 -2.59
C GLY A 287 18.45 -15.62 -2.21
N GLU A 288 18.04 -16.61 -1.42
CA GLU A 288 18.68 -17.91 -1.49
C GLU A 288 18.11 -18.64 -2.69
N GLY A 289 18.90 -18.66 -3.77
CA GLY A 289 18.60 -19.42 -4.96
C GLY A 289 18.48 -20.91 -4.67
N GLU A 290 17.56 -21.57 -5.37
CA GLU A 290 17.87 -22.67 -6.31
C GLU A 290 16.63 -22.86 -7.20
N GLY A 291 16.73 -22.48 -8.47
CA GLY A 291 15.67 -22.69 -9.45
C GLY A 291 16.11 -22.23 -10.82
N GLU A 292 16.74 -23.12 -11.58
CA GLU A 292 16.99 -22.89 -13.01
C GLU A 292 15.64 -22.71 -13.73
N GLY A 293 15.39 -21.51 -14.23
CA GLY A 293 14.25 -21.17 -15.07
C GLY A 293 14.54 -19.90 -15.85
N GLU A 294 14.97 -20.06 -17.10
CA GLU A 294 15.06 -18.95 -18.05
C GLU A 294 13.68 -18.36 -18.30
N GLY A 295 13.54 -17.06 -18.07
CA GLY A 295 12.31 -16.30 -18.29
C GLY A 295 12.55 -14.84 -17.94
N GLU A 296 13.26 -14.14 -18.83
CA GLU A 296 13.53 -12.71 -18.73
C GLU A 296 12.23 -11.89 -18.72
N GLY A 297 12.15 -10.93 -17.80
CA GLY A 297 11.11 -9.92 -17.77
C GLY A 297 10.94 -9.19 -16.43
N GLU A 298 12.03 -9.00 -15.67
CA GLU A 298 12.05 -8.08 -14.52
C GLU A 298 12.36 -6.68 -15.04
N VAL A 299 11.47 -5.72 -14.77
CA VAL A 299 11.77 -4.30 -14.93
C VAL A 299 12.20 -3.80 -13.55
N GLU A 300 13.40 -4.23 -13.12
CA GLU A 300 14.16 -3.42 -12.19
C GLU A 300 14.49 -2.09 -12.87
N GLY A 301 14.45 -0.99 -12.13
CA GLY A 301 14.94 0.28 -12.63
C GLY A 301 16.41 0.12 -12.99
N GLU A 302 16.71 -0.10 -14.28
CA GLU A 302 18.06 -0.20 -14.79
C GLU A 302 18.83 1.05 -14.34
N ILE A 303 19.83 0.83 -13.49
CA ILE A 303 20.94 1.75 -13.33
C ILE A 303 21.45 2.01 -14.75
N PRO A 304 21.44 3.26 -15.25
CA PRO A 304 21.89 3.51 -16.61
C PRO A 304 23.32 2.99 -16.75
N GLU A 305 23.60 2.18 -17.78
CA GLU A 305 24.96 1.77 -18.11
C GLU A 305 25.80 3.03 -18.38
N CYS A 306 26.50 3.52 -17.36
CA CYS A 306 27.30 4.70 -17.48
C CYS A 306 28.53 4.41 -18.34
N SER A 307 28.77 5.29 -19.31
CA SER A 307 29.88 5.17 -20.26
C SER A 307 31.09 6.03 -19.88
N ALA A 308 30.93 6.94 -18.92
CA ALA A 308 32.01 7.74 -18.38
C ALA A 308 32.90 6.92 -17.42
N GLU A 309 34.23 7.03 -17.57
CA GLU A 309 35.19 6.39 -16.65
C GLU A 309 35.18 7.13 -15.29
N ALA A 310 34.48 6.56 -14.31
CA ALA A 310 34.46 7.03 -12.92
C ALA A 310 35.41 6.21 -12.03
N PRO A 311 35.95 6.79 -10.95
CA PRO A 311 36.78 6.06 -9.99
C PRO A 311 35.98 5.22 -8.99
N TYR A 312 34.63 5.25 -9.07
CA TYR A 312 33.70 4.58 -8.16
C TYR A 312 32.92 3.48 -8.90
N GLY A 313 32.51 2.45 -8.17
CA GLY A 313 31.76 1.33 -8.73
C GLY A 313 30.27 1.66 -8.91
N PRO A 314 29.57 0.94 -9.80
CA PRO A 314 28.14 1.16 -10.07
C PRO A 314 27.23 0.89 -8.86
N ASP A 315 27.71 0.13 -7.88
CA ASP A 315 26.98 -0.21 -6.64
C ASP A 315 27.20 0.81 -5.51
N ASP A 316 27.99 1.87 -5.73
CA ASP A 316 28.23 2.90 -4.73
C ASP A 316 27.01 3.85 -4.66
N PRO A 317 26.31 3.97 -3.50
CA PRO A 317 25.10 4.77 -3.40
C PRO A 317 25.29 6.23 -3.78
N CYS A 318 26.45 6.82 -3.45
CA CYS A 318 26.79 8.18 -3.81
C CYS A 318 27.14 8.33 -5.29
N TYR A 319 27.72 7.30 -5.89
CA TYR A 319 27.91 7.26 -7.33
C TYR A 319 26.56 7.25 -8.05
N ILE A 320 25.62 6.38 -7.62
CA ILE A 320 24.27 6.26 -8.18
C ILE A 320 23.53 7.60 -8.11
N GLU A 321 23.53 8.28 -6.95
CA GLU A 321 22.90 9.59 -6.80
C GLU A 321 23.48 10.63 -7.78
N VAL A 322 24.80 10.69 -7.91
CA VAL A 322 25.47 11.65 -8.80
C VAL A 322 25.13 11.40 -10.26
N VAL A 323 25.05 10.14 -10.70
CA VAL A 323 24.78 9.80 -12.11
C VAL A 323 23.30 9.90 -12.48
N LEU A 324 22.39 9.73 -11.51
CA LEU A 324 20.94 9.94 -11.70
C LEU A 324 20.58 11.44 -11.73
N GLU A 325 21.24 12.24 -10.91
CA GLU A 325 20.98 13.68 -10.84
C GLU A 325 21.63 14.45 -12.01
N ASP A 326 22.79 14.01 -12.49
CA ASP A 326 23.51 14.64 -13.60
C ASP A 326 23.93 13.62 -14.66
N ALA A 327 23.14 13.58 -15.75
CA ALA A 327 23.41 12.72 -16.89
C ALA A 327 24.78 12.96 -17.55
N VAL A 328 25.44 14.10 -17.34
CA VAL A 328 26.81 14.37 -17.83
C VAL A 328 27.83 13.46 -17.11
N CYS A 329 27.62 13.21 -15.81
CA CYS A 329 28.49 12.36 -15.00
C CYS A 329 28.42 10.89 -15.43
N CYS A 330 27.28 10.44 -15.96
CA CYS A 330 27.09 9.09 -16.47
C CYS A 330 27.50 8.93 -17.95
N ASN A 331 27.12 9.89 -18.79
CA ASN A 331 27.14 9.74 -20.26
C ASN A 331 28.26 10.48 -20.98
N VAL A 332 28.94 11.43 -20.31
CA VAL A 332 29.91 12.33 -20.97
C VAL A 332 31.30 12.18 -20.36
N ALA A 333 31.46 12.51 -19.08
CA ALA A 333 32.72 12.38 -18.37
C ALA A 333 32.53 12.57 -16.87
N TRP A 334 33.29 11.83 -16.06
CA TRP A 334 33.44 12.12 -14.65
C TRP A 334 34.39 13.32 -14.47
N ASP A 335 33.85 14.50 -14.14
CA ASP A 335 34.61 15.73 -14.00
C ASP A 335 34.67 16.26 -12.54
N ALA A 336 35.21 17.46 -12.35
CA ALA A 336 35.35 18.06 -11.03
C ALA A 336 34.00 18.38 -10.35
N ALA A 337 32.92 18.59 -11.12
CA ALA A 337 31.59 18.82 -10.58
C ALA A 337 30.99 17.48 -10.08
N CYS A 338 31.10 16.41 -10.88
CA CYS A 338 30.73 15.05 -10.46
C CYS A 338 31.47 14.64 -9.18
N GLN A 339 32.78 14.89 -9.14
CA GLN A 339 33.60 14.60 -7.97
C GLN A 339 33.23 15.44 -6.74
N THR A 340 32.79 16.70 -6.93
CA THR A 340 32.35 17.55 -5.81
C THR A 340 31.05 17.02 -5.22
N LYS A 341 30.05 16.72 -6.06
CA LYS A 341 28.78 16.13 -5.62
C LYS A 341 28.98 14.78 -4.93
N TYR A 342 29.85 13.93 -5.50
CA TYR A 342 30.22 12.66 -4.88
C TYR A 342 30.87 12.88 -3.51
N ASN A 343 31.79 13.84 -3.37
CA ASN A 343 32.42 14.15 -2.09
C ASN A 343 31.44 14.74 -1.07
N GLU A 344 30.42 15.48 -1.53
CA GLU A 344 29.33 15.98 -0.68
C GLU A 344 28.50 14.80 -0.15
N CYS A 345 28.11 13.85 -1.00
CA CYS A 345 27.40 12.64 -0.57
C CYS A 345 28.25 11.76 0.37
N VAL A 346 29.51 11.50 0.01
CA VAL A 346 30.42 10.64 0.78
C VAL A 346 30.84 11.26 2.11
N GLY A 347 30.84 12.59 2.21
CA GLY A 347 31.13 13.31 3.43
C GLY A 347 30.13 13.03 4.56
N ASP A 348 28.95 12.50 4.22
CA ASP A 348 27.79 12.42 5.10
C ASP A 348 27.31 10.99 5.39
N VAL A 349 28.17 9.95 5.26
CA VAL A 349 27.78 8.56 5.60
C VAL A 349 28.02 8.26 7.10
N PRO A 350 26.99 8.31 7.96
CA PRO A 350 27.13 7.98 9.37
C PRO A 350 27.39 6.49 9.55
N HIS A 351 28.07 6.12 10.62
CA HIS A 351 28.11 4.74 11.05
C HIS A 351 26.70 4.34 11.51
N PRO A 352 26.14 3.18 11.15
CA PRO A 352 24.78 2.77 11.53
C PRO A 352 24.48 2.66 13.03
N ALA A 353 25.51 2.85 13.87
CA ALA A 353 25.37 2.87 15.33
C ALA A 353 25.17 4.30 15.85
N ASP A 354 25.49 5.31 15.05
CA ASP A 354 25.33 6.72 15.35
C ASP A 354 23.88 7.14 15.07
N ILE A 355 22.99 6.83 16.01
CA ILE A 355 21.55 7.05 15.85
C ILE A 355 21.23 8.56 15.87
N ASN A 356 22.06 9.36 16.54
CA ASN A 356 21.82 10.78 16.75
C ASN A 356 22.55 11.66 15.72
N LEU A 357 23.38 11.08 14.85
CA LEU A 357 24.12 11.71 13.76
C LEU A 357 25.07 12.83 14.22
N ASP A 358 25.65 12.69 15.41
CA ASP A 358 26.62 13.66 15.96
C ASP A 358 28.07 13.35 15.60
N TRP A 359 28.29 12.38 14.70
CA TRP A 359 29.60 11.94 14.20
C TRP A 359 30.47 11.32 15.30
N ALA A 360 29.84 10.85 16.37
CA ALA A 360 30.49 10.17 17.46
C ALA A 360 29.70 8.93 17.91
N ILE A 361 30.39 7.81 18.08
CA ILE A 361 29.79 6.63 18.70
C ILE A 361 30.01 6.69 20.21
N LYS A 362 28.95 6.98 20.95
CA LYS A 362 28.97 6.96 22.42
C LYS A 362 28.68 5.56 22.95
N LEU A 363 28.96 5.37 24.24
CA LEU A 363 28.73 4.10 24.92
C LEU A 363 27.31 3.52 24.71
N PRO A 364 26.20 4.31 24.81
CA PRO A 364 24.86 3.77 24.62
C PRO A 364 24.65 3.21 23.20
N GLU A 365 25.19 3.88 22.20
CA GLU A 365 25.12 3.52 20.78
C GLU A 365 25.94 2.27 20.49
N ALA A 366 27.19 2.20 20.96
CA ALA A 366 28.02 1.02 20.83
C ALA A 366 27.39 -0.22 21.50
N ILE A 367 26.81 -0.07 22.70
CA ILE A 367 26.14 -1.16 23.40
C ILE A 367 24.87 -1.58 22.67
N ALA A 368 24.02 -0.64 22.25
CA ALA A 368 22.80 -0.94 21.51
C ALA A 368 23.12 -1.72 20.24
N TYR A 369 24.16 -1.30 19.51
CA TYR A 369 24.54 -1.94 18.27
C TYR A 369 25.15 -3.33 18.49
N LEU A 370 25.95 -3.53 19.55
CA LEU A 370 26.43 -4.84 19.98
C LEU A 370 25.29 -5.77 20.43
N ALA A 371 24.29 -5.24 21.12
CA ALA A 371 23.12 -6.00 21.56
C ALA A 371 22.27 -6.46 20.36
N GLY A 372 22.12 -5.62 19.33
CA GLY A 372 21.48 -6.00 18.08
C GLY A 372 22.24 -7.12 17.36
N TRP A 373 23.58 -7.08 17.35
CA TRP A 373 24.36 -8.21 16.82
C TRP A 373 24.10 -9.52 17.57
N GLN A 374 24.02 -9.48 18.92
CA GLN A 374 23.71 -10.67 19.72
C GLN A 374 22.32 -11.27 19.41
N GLN A 375 21.41 -10.46 18.87
CA GLN A 375 20.06 -10.85 18.47
C GLN A 375 19.96 -11.19 16.98
N GLY A 376 21.07 -11.06 16.23
CA GLY A 376 21.12 -11.33 14.79
C GLY A 376 20.65 -10.15 13.92
N THR A 377 20.39 -8.98 14.49
CA THR A 377 19.87 -7.82 13.75
C THR A 377 20.96 -6.91 13.18
N ASN A 378 22.20 -6.99 13.69
CA ASN A 378 23.33 -6.18 13.21
C ASN A 378 24.53 -7.05 12.77
N PRO A 379 25.25 -6.68 11.70
CA PRO A 379 26.48 -7.35 11.33
C PRO A 379 27.57 -7.22 12.41
N ILE A 380 28.25 -8.31 12.73
CA ILE A 380 29.29 -8.32 13.76
C ILE A 380 30.43 -7.33 13.46
N GLY A 381 30.80 -7.18 12.19
CA GLY A 381 31.87 -6.28 11.77
C GLY A 381 31.57 -4.82 12.11
N TYR A 382 30.32 -4.42 11.95
CA TYR A 382 29.84 -3.06 12.22
C TYR A 382 29.74 -2.83 13.73
N ALA A 383 29.29 -3.83 14.49
CA ALA A 383 29.28 -3.76 15.95
C ALA A 383 30.69 -3.67 16.55
N ILE A 384 31.65 -4.43 16.00
CA ILE A 384 33.07 -4.34 16.38
C ILE A 384 33.61 -2.96 16.02
N ARG A 385 33.24 -2.38 14.86
CA ARG A 385 33.70 -1.06 14.46
C ARG A 385 33.14 0.05 15.35
N ALA A 386 31.84 0.03 15.64
CA ALA A 386 31.21 0.95 16.59
C ALA A 386 31.93 0.93 17.95
N ALA A 387 32.19 -0.27 18.48
CA ALA A 387 32.92 -0.44 19.72
C ALA A 387 34.37 0.07 19.64
N TYR A 388 35.04 -0.15 18.50
CA TYR A 388 36.40 0.35 18.26
C TYR A 388 36.45 1.88 18.23
N ILE A 389 35.50 2.52 17.53
CA ILE A 389 35.39 3.99 17.47
C ILE A 389 35.15 4.57 18.86
N TRP A 390 34.16 4.04 19.58
CA TRP A 390 33.86 4.43 20.96
C TRP A 390 35.09 4.32 21.88
N GLN A 391 35.86 3.22 21.79
CA GLN A 391 37.05 3.02 22.63
C GLN A 391 38.23 3.94 22.30
N ASN A 392 38.25 4.55 21.11
CA ASN A 392 39.42 5.28 20.59
C ASN A 392 39.14 6.76 20.28
N GLY A 393 38.20 7.37 21.00
CA GLY A 393 37.96 8.81 20.94
C GLY A 393 36.57 9.23 20.49
N GLU A 394 35.67 8.25 20.27
CA GLU A 394 34.25 8.41 19.92
C GLU A 394 34.00 9.02 18.54
N GLY A 395 34.77 10.03 18.12
CA GLY A 395 34.64 10.67 16.82
C GLY A 395 35.15 9.84 15.65
N TYR A 396 34.42 9.88 14.54
CA TYR A 396 34.80 9.22 13.29
C TYR A 396 34.53 10.10 12.06
N THR A 397 35.10 9.70 10.93
CA THR A 397 34.82 10.25 9.60
C THR A 397 34.69 9.09 8.62
N TYR A 398 33.98 9.30 7.52
CA TYR A 398 33.86 8.30 6.46
C TYR A 398 35.01 8.42 5.44
N ASP A 399 35.61 7.28 5.06
CA ASP A 399 36.65 7.12 4.06
C ASP A 399 36.18 6.14 2.97
N ALA A 400 35.69 6.67 1.85
CA ALA A 400 35.22 5.89 0.70
C ALA A 400 36.31 5.02 0.04
N GLY A 401 37.60 5.25 0.34
CA GLY A 401 38.68 4.40 -0.15
C GLY A 401 38.76 3.03 0.53
N GLN A 402 37.92 2.75 1.52
CA GLN A 402 37.91 1.50 2.28
C GLN A 402 36.54 0.83 2.23
N THR A 403 36.54 -0.50 2.30
CA THR A 403 35.29 -1.27 2.36
C THR A 403 34.71 -1.27 3.78
N PRO A 404 33.38 -1.26 3.96
CA PRO A 404 32.77 -1.47 5.26
C PRO A 404 33.25 -2.77 5.94
N PRO A 405 33.45 -2.77 7.26
CA PRO A 405 33.22 -1.66 8.19
C PRO A 405 34.45 -0.74 8.38
N ASN A 406 35.50 -0.85 7.56
CA ASN A 406 36.73 -0.09 7.76
C ASN A 406 36.67 1.36 7.26
N CYS A 407 35.67 1.68 6.44
CA CYS A 407 35.39 3.05 5.95
C CYS A 407 35.14 4.07 7.06
N TRP A 408 34.58 3.70 8.21
CA TRP A 408 34.40 4.65 9.33
C TRP A 408 35.67 4.82 10.15
N VAL A 409 36.59 5.67 9.71
CA VAL A 409 37.91 5.88 10.35
C VAL A 409 37.85 6.87 11.51
N LEU A 410 38.77 6.75 12.47
CA LEU A 410 38.83 7.69 13.62
C LEU A 410 39.08 9.11 13.14
N ALA A 411 38.30 10.06 13.67
CA ALA A 411 38.53 11.48 13.45
C ALA A 411 39.89 11.87 14.08
N LYS A 412 40.67 12.69 13.37
CA LYS A 412 42.03 13.10 13.79
C LYS A 412 42.03 14.23 14.80
#